data_AF-C0HLT8-F1
#
_entry.id   AF-C0HLT8-F1
#
_cell.length_a   1.000
_cell.length_b   1.000
_cell.length_c   1.000
_cell.angle_alpha   90.00
_cell.angle_beta   90.00
_cell.angle_gamma   90.00
#
_symmetry.space_group_name_H-M   'P 1'
#
loop_
_entity.id
_entity.type
_entity.pdbx_description
1 polymer ?
#
loop_
_entity_poly.entity_id
_entity_poly.type
_entity_poly.pdbx_seq_one_letter_code
_entity_poly.pdbx_strand_id
1 'polypeptide(L)'
;ERRCDPRRLSDCEDFVRGRSKGGRGEKECRLSERCCTELQKMPRECRCEAVEGMYKEAERKERGEGEQRQRLERARALPGLCSIEPSYCEIRPS
;
A
#
# COMPACT_ATOMS: atom_id res chain seq x y z
N GLU A 1 19.44 -0.96 11.30
CA GLU A 1 18.53 -1.27 10.18
C GLU A 1 17.47 -0.19 10.10
N ARG A 2 17.24 0.43 8.92
CA ARG A 2 16.16 1.41 8.78
C ARG A 2 14.83 0.67 8.94
N ARG A 3 14.10 0.95 10.01
CA ARG A 3 12.80 0.31 10.29
C ARG A 3 11.75 0.66 9.24
N CYS A 4 11.96 1.74 8.48
CA CYS A 4 11.08 2.27 7.45
C CYS A 4 11.56 1.88 6.05
N ASP A 5 11.59 0.59 5.72
CA ASP A 5 12.04 0.14 4.40
C ASP A 5 10.83 -0.15 3.48
N PRO A 6 10.52 0.71 2.50
CA PRO A 6 9.38 0.53 1.60
C PRO A 6 9.50 -0.74 0.75
N ARG A 7 10.71 -1.28 0.56
CA ARG A 7 10.96 -2.51 -0.21
C ARG A 7 10.37 -3.75 0.45
N ARG A 8 10.09 -3.72 1.76
CA ARG A 8 9.37 -4.80 2.45
C ARG A 8 7.88 -4.82 2.10
N LEU A 9 7.36 -3.70 1.58
CA LEU A 9 5.98 -3.55 1.16
C LEU A 9 5.80 -3.76 -0.35
N SER A 10 6.79 -4.30 -1.05
CA SER A 10 6.64 -4.63 -2.49
C SER A 10 5.48 -5.60 -2.75
N ASP A 11 5.16 -6.51 -1.82
CA ASP A 11 3.95 -7.34 -1.90
C ASP A 11 2.65 -6.50 -1.80
N CYS A 12 2.66 -5.41 -1.04
CA CYS A 12 1.56 -4.44 -1.00
C CYS A 12 1.45 -3.68 -2.32
N GLU A 13 2.58 -3.40 -2.96
CA GLU A 13 2.68 -2.75 -4.27
C GLU A 13 1.86 -3.49 -5.31
N ASP A 14 2.07 -4.79 -5.40
CA ASP A 14 1.34 -5.63 -6.33
C ASP A 14 -0.16 -5.60 -6.07
N PHE A 15 -0.58 -5.63 -4.80
CA PHE A 15 -2.00 -5.54 -4.44
C PHE A 15 -2.62 -4.20 -4.83
N VAL A 16 -1.94 -3.09 -4.49
CA VAL A 16 -2.42 -1.74 -4.81
C VAL A 16 -2.51 -1.54 -6.32
N ARG A 17 -1.47 -1.97 -7.04
CA ARG A 17 -1.38 -1.92 -8.51
C ARG A 17 -2.36 -2.84 -9.20
N GLY A 18 -2.65 -3.98 -8.57
CA GLY A 18 -3.56 -5.01 -9.03
C GLY A 18 -4.85 -4.39 -9.54
N ARG A 19 -5.00 -4.36 -10.86
CA ARG A 19 -6.28 -4.10 -11.50
C ARG A 19 -7.25 -5.07 -10.87
N SER A 20 -8.36 -4.54 -10.34
CA SER A 20 -9.53 -5.34 -9.99
C SER A 20 -10.11 -5.91 -11.29
N LYS A 21 -9.39 -6.84 -11.93
CA LYS A 21 -9.87 -7.65 -13.04
C LYS A 21 -10.74 -8.74 -12.42
N GLY A 22 -11.99 -8.38 -12.20
CA GLY A 22 -13.09 -9.34 -12.07
C GLY A 22 -13.31 -9.88 -10.66
N GLY A 23 -14.46 -9.52 -10.08
CA GLY A 23 -15.04 -10.26 -8.97
C GLY A 23 -15.68 -9.36 -7.93
N ARG A 24 -16.96 -9.04 -8.13
CA ARG A 24 -17.84 -8.68 -7.01
C ARG A 24 -17.77 -9.82 -5.99
N GLY A 25 -17.28 -9.55 -4.78
CA GLY A 25 -17.32 -10.52 -3.67
C GLY A 25 -15.97 -10.73 -2.99
N GLU A 26 -15.82 -10.14 -1.80
CA GLU A 26 -15.00 -10.64 -0.68
C GLU A 26 -13.45 -10.68 -0.82
N LYS A 27 -12.87 -10.53 -2.03
CA LYS A 27 -11.40 -10.58 -2.23
C LYS A 27 -10.68 -9.23 -2.34
N GLU A 28 -11.36 -8.11 -2.11
CA GLU A 28 -10.69 -6.82 -1.90
C GLU A 28 -9.88 -6.83 -0.57
N CYS A 29 -10.13 -7.79 0.33
CA CYS A 29 -9.34 -8.04 1.54
C CYS A 29 -8.19 -9.05 1.37
N ARG A 30 -7.90 -9.56 0.16
CA ARG A 30 -6.66 -10.32 -0.06
C ARG A 30 -5.48 -9.39 -0.28
N LEU A 31 -5.32 -8.40 0.60
CA LEU A 31 -3.95 -8.01 0.93
C LEU A 31 -3.21 -9.31 1.22
N SER A 32 -2.00 -9.47 0.68
CA SER A 32 -1.19 -10.58 1.14
C SER A 32 -1.09 -10.46 2.66
N GLU A 33 -1.40 -11.52 3.40
CA GLU A 33 -1.18 -11.53 4.86
C GLU A 33 0.26 -11.08 5.16
N ARG A 34 1.17 -11.36 4.23
CA ARG A 34 2.55 -10.83 4.18
C ARG A 34 2.61 -9.31 4.23
N CYS A 35 1.91 -8.59 3.35
CA CYS A 35 1.87 -7.13 3.36
C CYS A 35 1.47 -6.58 4.73
N CYS A 36 0.37 -7.05 5.30
CA CYS A 36 -0.08 -6.58 6.62
C CYS A 36 0.88 -6.98 7.74
N THR A 37 1.44 -8.18 7.69
CA THR A 37 2.43 -8.66 8.68
C THR A 37 3.67 -7.77 8.67
N GLU A 38 4.17 -7.38 7.49
CA GLU A 38 5.34 -6.52 7.37
C GLU A 38 5.05 -5.09 7.85
N LEU A 39 3.89 -4.55 7.47
CA LEU A 39 3.40 -3.26 7.96
C LEU A 39 3.18 -3.22 9.48
N GLN A 40 2.66 -4.29 10.07
CA GLN A 40 2.41 -4.40 11.51
C GLN A 40 3.73 -4.44 12.29
N LYS A 41 4.75 -5.15 11.77
CA LYS A 41 6.10 -5.17 12.34
C LYS A 41 6.78 -3.80 12.29
N MET A 42 6.38 -2.92 11.36
CA MET A 42 6.91 -1.56 11.28
C MET A 42 6.30 -0.67 12.38
N PRO A 43 7.08 0.24 12.98
CA PRO A 43 6.57 1.21 13.92
C PRO A 43 5.64 2.20 13.22
N ARG A 44 4.73 2.81 14.00
CA ARG A 44 3.69 3.74 13.52
C ARG A 44 4.22 4.82 12.57
N GLU A 45 5.36 5.42 12.91
CA GLU A 45 6.01 6.48 12.14
C GLU A 45 6.52 5.96 10.77
N CYS A 46 7.01 4.72 10.72
CA CYS A 46 7.49 4.11 9.50
C CYS A 46 6.38 3.61 8.58
N ARG A 47 5.16 3.37 9.08
CA ARG A 47 4.07 2.82 8.27
C ARG A 47 3.76 3.77 7.11
N CYS A 48 3.55 5.05 7.38
CA CYS A 48 3.27 6.01 6.32
C CYS A 48 4.48 6.30 5.44
N GLU A 49 5.69 6.37 6.00
CA GLU A 49 6.92 6.56 5.21
C GLU A 49 7.17 5.38 4.24
N ALA A 50 6.99 4.14 4.72
CA ALA A 50 7.15 2.95 3.92
C ALA A 50 6.05 2.82 2.86
N VAL A 51 4.80 3.12 3.20
CA VAL A 51 3.69 3.08 2.24
C VAL A 51 3.86 4.17 1.17
N GLU A 52 4.27 5.39 1.54
CA GLU A 52 4.57 6.44 0.57
C GLU A 52 5.69 6.01 -0.38
N GLY A 53 6.80 5.48 0.15
CA GLY A 53 7.91 5.02 -0.66
C GLY A 53 7.52 3.89 -1.62
N MET A 54 6.75 2.92 -1.13
CA MET A 54 6.24 1.82 -1.95
C MET A 54 5.26 2.31 -3.02
N TYR A 55 4.38 3.26 -2.69
CA TYR A 55 3.46 3.85 -3.66
C TYR A 55 4.20 4.62 -4.77
N LYS A 56 5.22 5.42 -4.42
CA LYS A 56 6.05 6.14 -5.39
C LYS A 56 6.79 5.17 -6.33
N GLU A 57 7.23 4.02 -5.81
CA GLU A 57 7.85 2.98 -6.63
C GLU A 57 6.84 2.29 -7.56
N ALA A 58 5.63 2.05 -7.06
CA ALA A 58 4.49 1.53 -7.84
C ALA A 58 4.14 2.45 -9.01
N GLU A 59 4.03 3.74 -8.72
CA GLU A 59 3.66 4.78 -9.66
C GLU A 59 4.69 4.90 -10.79
N ARG A 60 5.98 4.86 -10.46
CA ARG A 60 7.06 4.88 -11.46
C ARG A 60 6.99 3.70 -12.44
N LYS A 61 6.51 2.54 -12.00
CA LYS A 61 6.40 1.34 -12.86
C LYS A 61 5.20 1.39 -13.80
N GLU A 62 4.16 2.17 -13.50
CA GLU A 62 2.94 2.23 -14.31
C GLU A 62 2.50 3.67 -14.59
N ARG A 63 2.68 4.13 -15.84
CA ARG A 63 2.33 5.48 -16.32
C ARG A 63 0.82 5.78 -16.46
N GLY A 64 -0.05 5.06 -15.75
CA GLY A 64 -1.49 5.23 -15.85
C GLY A 64 -2.03 6.28 -14.89
N GLU A 65 -2.12 7.55 -15.29
CA GLU A 65 -2.71 8.63 -14.47
C GLU A 65 -4.15 8.31 -14.01
N GLY A 66 -4.95 7.70 -14.89
CA GLY A 66 -6.35 7.35 -14.57
C GLY A 66 -6.48 6.32 -13.44
N GLU A 67 -5.50 5.43 -13.28
CA GLU A 67 -5.48 4.41 -12.23
C GLU A 67 -4.66 4.85 -11.01
N GLN A 68 -3.78 5.85 -11.17
CA GLN A 68 -2.93 6.39 -10.10
C GLN A 68 -3.74 6.84 -8.89
N ARG A 69 -4.83 7.58 -9.11
CA ARG A 69 -5.69 8.07 -8.00
C ARG A 69 -6.31 6.92 -7.20
N GLN A 70 -6.75 5.86 -7.87
CA GLN A 70 -7.33 4.69 -7.22
C GLN A 70 -6.26 3.90 -6.44
N ARG A 71 -5.06 3.79 -7.01
CA ARG A 71 -3.90 3.18 -6.33
C ARG A 71 -3.47 3.98 -5.11
N LEU A 72 -3.46 5.30 -5.23
CA LEU A 72 -3.13 6.21 -4.14
C LEU A 72 -4.11 6.02 -2.98
N GLU A 73 -5.41 6.07 -3.24
CA GLU A 73 -6.42 5.85 -2.20
C GLU A 73 -6.28 4.48 -1.51
N ARG A 74 -6.03 3.42 -2.28
CA ARG A 74 -5.74 2.09 -1.73
C ARG A 74 -4.48 2.09 -0.87
N ALA A 75 -3.40 2.71 -1.34
CA ALA A 75 -2.14 2.85 -0.60
C ALA A 75 -2.38 3.56 0.73
N ARG A 76 -3.07 4.70 0.70
CA ARG A 76 -3.40 5.48 1.91
C ARG A 76 -4.24 4.70 2.90
N ALA A 77 -5.17 3.88 2.41
CA ALA A 77 -6.02 3.02 3.23
C ALA A 77 -5.38 1.68 3.63
N LEU A 78 -4.17 1.32 3.13
CA LEU A 78 -3.50 0.05 3.45
C LEU A 78 -3.41 -0.22 4.96
N PRO A 79 -2.99 0.74 5.80
CA PRO A 79 -2.96 0.50 7.23
C PRO A 79 -4.34 0.19 7.84
N GLY A 80 -5.39 0.86 7.37
CA GLY A 80 -6.77 0.63 7.80
C GLY A 80 -7.28 -0.73 7.35
N LEU A 81 -6.94 -1.16 6.13
CA LEU A 81 -7.22 -2.50 5.62
C LEU A 81 -6.52 -3.57 6.47
N CYS A 82 -5.32 -3.27 6.98
CA CYS A 82 -4.58 -4.14 7.90
C CYS A 82 -5.02 -4.02 9.36
N SER A 83 -6.00 -3.16 9.70
CA SER A 83 -6.40 -2.88 11.09
C SER A 83 -5.23 -2.44 11.99
N ILE A 84 -4.32 -1.63 11.45
CA ILE A 84 -3.17 -1.07 12.18
C ILE A 84 -3.20 0.46 12.18
N GLU A 85 -2.64 1.08 13.22
CA GLU A 85 -2.56 2.54 13.31
C GLU A 85 -1.31 3.14 12.66
N PRO A 86 -1.39 4.26 11.92
CA PRO A 86 -2.61 5.02 11.63
C PRO A 86 -3.42 4.34 10.53
N SER A 87 -4.75 4.28 10.62
CA SER A 87 -5.60 3.62 9.62
C SER A 87 -5.58 4.28 8.24
N TYR A 88 -5.05 5.50 8.17
CA TYR A 88 -4.94 6.29 6.96
C TYR A 88 -3.61 7.06 6.95
N CYS A 89 -2.89 6.99 5.83
CA CYS A 89 -1.65 7.74 5.62
C CYS A 89 -1.86 8.84 4.59
N GLU A 90 -1.40 10.06 4.87
CA GLU A 90 -1.41 11.13 3.88
C GLU A 90 -0.20 10.99 2.95
N ILE A 91 -0.40 10.32 1.81
CA ILE A 91 0.60 10.16 0.75
C ILE A 91 0.40 11.25 -0.28
N ARG A 92 1.43 12.04 -0.61
CA ARG A 92 1.35 13.03 -1.69
C ARG A 92 1.91 12.44 -2.99
N PRO A 93 1.13 12.38 -4.08
CA PRO A 93 1.70 12.13 -5.40
C PRO A 93 2.70 13.26 -5.70
N SER A 94 3.86 12.91 -6.24
CA SER A 94 4.96 13.85 -6.45
C SER A 94 4.95 14.46 -7.84
#